data_AF-A0A7C7DCH0-F1
#
_entry.id   AF-A0A7C7DCH0-F1
#
_cell.length_a   1.000
_cell.length_b   1.000
_cell.length_c   1.000
_cell.angle_alpha   90.00
_cell.angle_beta   90.00
_cell.angle_gamma   90.00
#
_symmetry.space_group_name_H-M   'P 1'
#
loop_
_entity.id
_entity.type
_entity.pdbx_description
1 polymer ?
#
loop_
_entity_poly.entity_id
_entity_poly.type
_entity_poly.pdbx_seq_one_letter_code
_entity_poly.pdbx_strand_id
1 'polypeptide(L)'
;MGWEKIPAALITQDSKHRLVTDTKIAEWDSKTSGGFVTPAIDISGADLNNIQISGFYRGGALLNSPTGDYWQYVMVITHDKDWVFQEVISYGAGDIPNLIFTRVKQHGAWTPWIELLQKEESLSSRAITDCNLAVTSGFYYTTGEANSPCGDGHLLVMSYSSIWKQQEIWEYNNKGYEGIPGRKFHRYMNNG
;
A
#
# COMPACT_ATOMS: atom_id res chain seq x y z
N MET A 1 -18.33 -13.00 68.06
CA MET A 1 -16.91 -12.95 67.63
C MET A 1 -16.89 -12.31 66.27
N GLY A 2 -16.31 -11.11 66.17
CA GLY A 2 -16.19 -10.40 64.89
C GLY A 2 -15.01 -10.94 64.11
N TRP A 3 -15.18 -11.18 62.81
CA TRP A 3 -14.09 -11.58 61.93
C TRP A 3 -13.17 -10.38 61.71
N GLU A 4 -11.94 -10.48 62.18
CA GLU A 4 -10.92 -9.46 61.94
C GLU A 4 -10.23 -9.74 60.61
N LYS A 5 -10.12 -8.71 59.76
CA LYS A 5 -9.44 -8.82 58.47
C LYS A 5 -7.94 -8.93 58.71
N ILE A 6 -7.28 -9.91 58.10
CA ILE A 6 -5.82 -10.04 58.13
C ILE A 6 -5.24 -9.17 57.01
N PRO A 7 -4.48 -8.10 57.31
CA PRO A 7 -3.82 -7.30 56.29
C PRO A 7 -2.68 -8.06 55.60
N ALA A 8 -2.44 -7.76 54.32
CA ALA A 8 -1.41 -8.41 53.50
C ALA A 8 0.00 -8.30 54.10
N ALA A 9 0.28 -7.25 54.87
CA ALA A 9 1.55 -7.05 55.56
C ALA A 9 1.86 -8.11 56.63
N LEU A 10 0.84 -8.84 57.13
CA LEU A 10 1.02 -9.93 58.10
C LEU A 10 1.23 -11.30 57.43
N ILE A 11 1.13 -11.37 56.10
CA ILE A 11 1.35 -12.61 55.35
C ILE A 11 2.82 -12.65 54.91
N THR A 12 3.59 -13.56 55.48
CA THR A 12 4.97 -13.81 55.06
C THR A 12 4.96 -14.65 53.77
N GLN A 13 5.57 -14.13 52.70
CA GLN A 13 5.68 -14.86 51.43
C GLN A 13 6.70 -15.99 51.54
N ASP A 14 6.47 -17.09 50.81
CA ASP A 14 7.44 -18.17 50.64
C ASP A 14 7.89 -18.26 49.16
N SER A 15 8.86 -19.12 48.87
CA SER A 15 9.42 -19.26 47.51
C SER A 15 8.43 -19.76 46.45
N LYS A 16 7.29 -20.30 46.87
CA LYS A 16 6.22 -20.87 46.01
C LYS A 16 4.97 -19.99 45.98
N HIS A 17 4.77 -19.10 46.95
CA HIS A 17 3.60 -18.23 47.06
C HIS A 17 4.01 -16.77 47.24
N ARG A 18 3.81 -15.97 46.17
CA ARG A 18 4.08 -14.52 46.17
C ARG A 18 2.78 -13.75 45.96
N LEU A 19 2.60 -12.68 46.73
CA LEU A 19 1.54 -11.71 46.49
C LEU A 19 1.89 -10.89 45.24
N VAL A 20 0.85 -10.52 44.50
CA VAL A 20 0.94 -9.57 43.40
C VAL A 20 0.98 -8.16 44.02
N THR A 21 1.91 -7.33 43.57
CA THR A 21 2.05 -5.94 44.00
C THR A 21 1.48 -5.01 42.95
N ASP A 22 1.13 -3.78 43.35
CA ASP A 22 0.66 -2.75 42.42
C ASP A 22 1.69 -2.47 41.31
N THR A 23 2.99 -2.53 41.62
CA THR A 23 4.07 -2.43 40.62
C THR A 23 3.97 -3.53 39.56
N LYS A 24 3.75 -4.79 39.97
CA LYS A 24 3.61 -5.90 39.02
C LYS A 24 2.33 -5.81 38.20
N ILE A 25 1.25 -5.31 38.80
CA ILE A 25 -0.01 -5.05 38.08
C ILE A 25 0.24 -3.99 37.01
N ALA A 26 0.87 -2.87 37.37
CA ALA A 26 1.22 -1.83 36.42
C ALA A 26 2.12 -2.34 35.28
N GLU A 27 3.12 -3.19 35.60
CA GLU A 27 3.96 -3.84 34.58
C GLU A 27 3.14 -4.74 33.65
N TRP A 28 2.21 -5.54 34.17
CA TRP A 28 1.35 -6.39 33.34
C TRP A 28 0.39 -5.59 32.47
N ASP A 29 -0.24 -4.57 33.02
CA ASP A 29 -1.15 -3.68 32.29
C ASP A 29 -0.42 -2.94 31.17
N SER A 30 0.86 -2.59 31.38
CA SER A 30 1.70 -1.92 30.38
C SER A 30 2.07 -2.78 29.16
N LYS A 31 1.92 -4.12 29.24
CA LYS A 31 2.23 -5.04 28.13
C LYS A 31 1.27 -4.90 26.95
N THR A 32 0.18 -4.15 27.10
CA THR A 32 -0.82 -3.88 26.06
C THR A 32 -0.42 -2.77 25.07
N SER A 33 0.72 -2.12 25.30
CA SER A 33 1.18 -0.91 24.59
C SER A 33 1.48 -1.08 23.10
N GLY A 34 1.45 -2.29 22.52
CA GLY A 34 1.74 -2.54 21.10
C GLY A 34 0.60 -2.23 20.10
N GLY A 35 -0.43 -1.46 20.51
CA GLY A 35 -1.53 -1.07 19.62
C GLY A 35 -2.52 -2.18 19.29
N PHE A 36 -2.48 -3.32 20.00
CA PHE A 36 -3.45 -4.41 19.80
C PHE A 36 -4.70 -4.26 20.69
N VAL A 37 -4.63 -3.45 21.74
CA VAL A 37 -5.73 -3.22 22.71
C VAL A 37 -6.32 -1.81 22.60
N THR A 38 -5.65 -0.93 21.85
CA THR A 38 -6.04 0.47 21.60
C THR A 38 -5.99 0.76 20.10
N PRO A 39 -6.53 1.89 19.63
CA PRO A 39 -6.24 2.35 18.28
C PRO A 39 -4.72 2.40 18.03
N ALA A 40 -4.32 2.28 16.76
CA ALA A 40 -2.93 2.42 16.36
C ALA A 40 -2.30 3.70 16.93
N ILE A 41 -1.06 3.59 17.39
CA ILE A 41 -0.35 4.65 18.11
C ILE A 41 -0.11 5.82 17.15
N ASP A 42 -0.50 7.03 17.56
CA ASP A 42 -0.27 8.24 16.77
C ASP A 42 1.20 8.66 16.84
N ILE A 43 1.86 8.70 15.69
CA ILE A 43 3.27 9.08 15.53
C ILE A 43 3.43 10.28 14.60
N SER A 44 2.39 11.11 14.46
CA SER A 44 2.43 12.29 13.57
C SER A 44 3.67 13.16 13.81
N GLY A 45 4.34 13.56 12.72
CA GLY A 45 5.60 14.33 12.77
C GLY A 45 6.86 13.50 13.08
N ALA A 46 6.74 12.20 13.33
CA ALA A 46 7.90 11.34 13.60
C ALA A 46 8.67 10.98 12.32
N ASP A 47 9.93 10.59 12.49
CA ASP A 47 10.75 10.00 11.44
C ASP A 47 10.62 8.47 11.45
N LEU A 48 10.12 7.90 10.35
CA LEU A 48 9.94 6.46 10.20
C LEU A 48 11.24 5.67 10.31
N ASN A 49 12.41 6.28 10.09
CA ASN A 49 13.70 5.61 10.30
C ASN A 49 13.96 5.29 11.78
N ASN A 50 13.31 6.04 12.70
CA ASN A 50 13.46 5.88 14.15
C ASN A 50 12.40 4.96 14.77
N ILE A 51 11.35 4.59 14.01
CA ILE A 51 10.30 3.70 14.50
C ILE A 51 10.73 2.23 14.28
N GLN A 52 11.35 1.66 15.30
CA GLN A 52 11.95 0.31 15.27
C GLN A 52 11.42 -0.59 16.40
N ILE A 53 10.28 -0.23 17.01
CA ILE A 53 9.57 -1.08 17.96
C ILE A 53 8.45 -1.76 17.19
N SER A 54 8.23 -3.05 17.43
CA SER A 54 7.11 -3.77 16.81
C SER A 54 5.77 -3.19 17.26
N GLY A 55 4.85 -2.96 16.33
CA GLY A 55 3.53 -2.43 16.66
C GLY A 55 2.77 -1.88 15.45
N PHE A 56 1.56 -1.39 15.75
CA PHE A 56 0.67 -0.71 14.82
C PHE A 56 0.63 0.79 15.13
N TYR A 57 0.88 1.59 14.12
CA TYR A 57 1.00 3.04 14.20
C TYR A 57 0.16 3.74 13.13
N ARG A 58 -0.05 5.04 13.30
CA ARG A 58 -0.70 5.92 12.32
C ARG A 58 -0.14 7.34 12.45
N GLY A 59 -0.25 8.16 11.41
CA GLY A 59 0.09 9.58 11.55
C GLY A 59 0.14 10.32 10.22
N GLY A 60 0.20 11.64 10.30
CA GLY A 60 0.51 12.53 9.17
C GLY A 60 1.88 13.19 9.33
N ALA A 61 2.37 13.86 8.27
CA ALA A 61 3.66 14.54 8.26
C ALA A 61 4.84 13.65 8.73
N LEU A 62 4.85 12.38 8.31
CA LEU A 62 5.87 11.42 8.71
C LEU A 62 7.11 11.57 7.84
N LEU A 63 8.25 11.86 8.45
CA LEU A 63 9.51 11.97 7.72
C LEU A 63 9.95 10.58 7.23
N ASN A 64 10.57 10.54 6.05
CA ASN A 64 10.97 9.31 5.36
C ASN A 64 9.80 8.34 5.05
N SER A 65 8.58 8.86 4.95
CA SER A 65 7.41 8.16 4.42
C SER A 65 7.45 8.04 2.89
N PRO A 66 6.90 6.95 2.31
CA PRO A 66 6.75 6.80 0.86
C PRO A 66 5.62 7.68 0.28
N THR A 67 4.64 8.07 1.09
CA THR A 67 3.50 8.89 0.65
C THR A 67 3.70 10.37 0.92
N GLY A 68 4.77 10.76 1.63
CA GLY A 68 5.03 12.15 2.01
C GLY A 68 4.21 12.58 3.23
N ASP A 69 3.65 13.78 3.19
CA ASP A 69 3.05 14.43 4.37
C ASP A 69 1.62 13.95 4.71
N TYR A 70 1.06 13.03 3.92
CA TYR A 70 -0.31 12.56 4.09
C TYR A 70 -0.47 11.59 5.26
N TRP A 71 -1.73 11.41 5.68
CA TRP A 71 -2.09 10.43 6.69
C TRP A 71 -1.87 9.02 6.17
N GLN A 72 -1.33 8.17 7.04
CA GLN A 72 -1.02 6.78 6.72
C GLN A 72 -1.07 5.88 7.96
N TYR A 73 -1.31 4.60 7.72
CA TYR A 73 -1.11 3.54 8.70
C TYR A 73 0.30 2.96 8.53
N VAL A 74 0.93 2.57 9.63
CA VAL A 74 2.28 1.97 9.61
C VAL A 74 2.30 0.74 10.50
N MET A 75 2.74 -0.38 9.94
CA MET A 75 3.06 -1.59 10.69
C MET A 75 4.57 -1.76 10.75
N VAL A 76 5.10 -2.05 11.94
CA VAL A 76 6.52 -2.31 12.15
C VAL A 76 6.68 -3.69 12.77
N ILE A 77 7.56 -4.50 12.20
CA ILE A 77 7.92 -5.82 12.71
C ILE A 77 9.44 -5.86 12.88
N THR A 78 9.89 -5.98 14.12
CA THR A 78 11.31 -5.89 14.48
C THR A 78 11.84 -7.27 14.87
N HIS A 79 12.95 -7.67 14.26
CA HIS A 79 13.80 -8.76 14.76
C HIS A 79 14.79 -8.20 15.79
N ASP A 80 15.55 -7.17 15.41
CA ASP A 80 16.47 -6.42 16.28
C ASP A 80 16.79 -5.03 15.68
N LYS A 81 17.77 -4.31 16.24
CA LYS A 81 18.15 -2.94 15.82
C LYS A 81 18.61 -2.82 14.36
N ASP A 82 19.06 -3.91 13.74
CA ASP A 82 19.61 -3.94 12.38
C ASP A 82 18.63 -4.54 11.38
N TRP A 83 17.56 -5.20 11.87
CA TRP A 83 16.60 -5.96 11.08
C TRP A 83 15.15 -5.60 11.46
N VAL A 84 14.56 -4.72 10.65
CA VAL A 84 13.21 -4.17 10.87
C VAL A 84 12.44 -4.16 9.56
N PHE A 85 11.23 -4.72 9.54
CA PHE A 85 10.30 -4.59 8.44
C PHE A 85 9.31 -3.46 8.72
N GLN A 86 9.00 -2.67 7.69
CA GLN A 86 7.92 -1.69 7.73
C GLN A 86 6.98 -1.85 6.55
N GLU A 87 5.68 -1.74 6.84
CA GLU A 87 4.62 -1.61 5.87
C GLU A 87 3.88 -0.29 6.13
N VAL A 88 3.60 0.46 5.07
CA VAL A 88 2.83 1.70 5.08
C VAL A 88 1.61 1.51 4.19
N ILE A 89 0.44 1.92 4.68
CA ILE A 89 -0.80 1.94 3.91
C ILE A 89 -1.32 3.38 3.89
N SER A 90 -1.50 3.95 2.70
CA SER A 90 -2.05 5.30 2.56
C SER A 90 -3.50 5.38 3.04
N TYR A 91 -3.85 6.47 3.72
CA TYR A 91 -5.17 6.64 4.31
C TYR A 91 -6.21 7.14 3.30
N GLY A 92 -5.82 7.95 2.31
CA GLY A 92 -6.73 8.62 1.38
C GLY A 92 -7.15 10.03 1.80
N ALA A 93 -6.56 10.58 2.87
CA ALA A 93 -6.84 11.93 3.33
C ALA A 93 -5.87 12.93 2.68
N GLY A 94 -6.07 13.14 1.38
CA GLY A 94 -5.23 14.02 0.54
C GLY A 94 -4.34 13.26 -0.44
N ASP A 95 -4.23 11.93 -0.32
CA ASP A 95 -3.56 11.01 -1.23
C ASP A 95 -4.51 9.93 -1.79
N ILE A 96 -3.98 9.03 -2.63
CA ILE A 96 -4.72 7.85 -3.11
C ILE A 96 -4.82 6.86 -1.95
N PRO A 97 -6.03 6.41 -1.54
CA PRO A 97 -6.18 5.44 -0.45
C PRO A 97 -5.65 4.06 -0.84
N ASN A 98 -5.28 3.27 0.18
CA ASN A 98 -4.94 1.85 0.06
C ASN A 98 -3.70 1.55 -0.80
N LEU A 99 -2.84 2.51 -1.11
CA LEU A 99 -1.51 2.20 -1.63
C LEU A 99 -0.69 1.54 -0.51
N ILE A 100 -0.10 0.39 -0.80
CA ILE A 100 0.71 -0.36 0.16
C ILE A 100 2.17 -0.22 -0.23
N PHE A 101 3.01 0.18 0.70
CA PHE A 101 4.45 0.28 0.52
C PHE A 101 5.15 -0.55 1.58
N THR A 102 6.25 -1.20 1.20
CA THR A 102 7.08 -1.96 2.14
C THR A 102 8.54 -1.58 2.03
N ARG A 103 9.27 -1.69 3.13
CA ARG A 103 10.73 -1.63 3.15
C ARG A 103 11.29 -2.48 4.28
N VAL A 104 12.58 -2.73 4.23
CA VAL A 104 13.30 -3.43 5.30
C VAL A 104 14.56 -2.66 5.69
N LYS A 105 14.91 -2.74 6.96
CA LYS A 105 16.25 -2.43 7.45
C LYS A 105 17.04 -3.72 7.41
N GLN A 106 18.20 -3.69 6.77
CA GLN A 106 19.14 -4.81 6.71
C GLN A 106 20.52 -4.26 7.03
N HIS A 107 21.26 -4.95 7.90
CA HIS A 107 22.59 -4.51 8.32
C HIS A 107 22.63 -3.06 8.85
N GLY A 108 21.57 -2.63 9.52
CA GLY A 108 21.49 -1.27 10.08
C GLY A 108 21.08 -0.18 9.08
N ALA A 109 20.89 -0.51 7.81
CA ALA A 109 20.52 0.43 6.75
C ALA A 109 19.12 0.14 6.18
N TRP A 110 18.33 1.19 5.94
CA TRP A 110 17.02 1.07 5.30
C TRP A 110 17.14 0.90 3.79
N THR A 111 16.39 -0.05 3.22
CA THR A 111 16.18 -0.11 1.78
C THR A 111 15.26 1.03 1.32
N PRO A 112 15.24 1.35 0.01
CA PRO A 112 14.16 2.14 -0.57
C PRO A 112 12.80 1.50 -0.29
N TRP A 113 11.75 2.32 -0.31
CA TRP A 113 10.37 1.86 -0.30
C TRP A 113 10.00 1.20 -1.63
N ILE A 114 9.25 0.10 -1.54
CA ILE A 114 8.68 -0.62 -2.67
C ILE A 114 7.16 -0.53 -2.57
N GLU A 115 6.52 0.07 -3.57
CA GLU A 115 5.07 0.05 -3.72
C GLU A 115 4.61 -1.35 -4.16
N LEU A 116 3.71 -1.96 -3.39
CA LEU A 116 3.07 -3.21 -3.73
C LEU A 116 1.81 -2.91 -4.56
N LEU A 117 1.83 -3.38 -5.81
CA LEU A 117 0.67 -3.30 -6.69
C LEU A 117 -0.48 -4.11 -6.09
N GLN A 118 -1.57 -3.43 -5.71
CA GLN A 118 -2.81 -4.12 -5.41
C GLN A 118 -3.34 -4.73 -6.70
N LYS A 119 -3.58 -6.05 -6.68
CA LYS A 119 -4.03 -6.82 -7.82
C LYS A 119 -5.40 -6.32 -8.31
N GLU A 120 -5.33 -5.48 -9.33
CA GLU A 120 -6.23 -5.23 -10.45
C GLU A 120 -6.34 -3.71 -10.72
N GLU A 121 -5.25 -3.10 -11.19
CA GLU A 121 -5.39 -2.63 -12.57
C GLU A 121 -5.49 -3.89 -13.44
N SER A 122 -6.66 -4.56 -13.39
CA SER A 122 -7.07 -5.33 -14.54
C SER A 122 -6.90 -4.31 -15.65
N LEU A 123 -6.16 -4.72 -16.67
CA LEU A 123 -6.11 -4.03 -17.94
C LEU A 123 -7.54 -4.08 -18.49
N SER A 124 -8.47 -3.36 -17.85
CA SER A 124 -9.85 -3.22 -18.23
C SER A 124 -9.73 -2.31 -19.42
N SER A 125 -9.62 -2.97 -20.57
CA SER A 125 -9.59 -2.30 -21.83
C SER A 125 -10.76 -1.31 -21.81
N ARG A 126 -10.50 -0.01 -21.95
CA ARG A 126 -11.55 1.01 -22.01
C ARG A 126 -12.13 1.02 -23.42
N ALA A 127 -13.46 1.03 -23.53
CA ALA A 127 -14.11 1.17 -24.83
C ALA A 127 -13.80 2.55 -25.42
N ILE A 128 -13.40 2.59 -26.69
CA ILE A 128 -13.28 3.84 -27.46
C ILE A 128 -13.95 3.66 -28.81
N THR A 129 -14.59 4.71 -29.31
CA THR A 129 -15.20 4.73 -30.64
C THR A 129 -14.28 5.33 -31.70
N ASP A 130 -13.24 6.03 -31.27
CA ASP A 130 -12.23 6.68 -32.11
C ASP A 130 -10.84 6.50 -31.49
N CYS A 131 -9.91 5.93 -32.24
CA CYS A 131 -8.52 5.72 -31.80
C CYS A 131 -7.79 7.02 -31.44
N ASN A 132 -8.23 8.17 -31.95
CA ASN A 132 -7.65 9.47 -31.65
C ASN A 132 -7.98 9.99 -30.23
N LEU A 133 -9.03 9.46 -29.61
CA LEU A 133 -9.43 9.82 -28.24
C LEU A 133 -8.60 9.09 -27.16
N ALA A 134 -7.89 8.03 -27.54
CA ALA A 134 -7.06 7.25 -26.62
C ALA A 134 -5.70 7.93 -26.39
N VAL A 135 -5.73 8.97 -25.53
CA VAL A 135 -4.60 9.89 -25.29
C VAL A 135 -3.75 9.56 -24.06
N THR A 136 -4.23 8.68 -23.19
CA THR A 136 -3.52 8.28 -21.96
C THR A 136 -2.91 6.89 -22.14
N SER A 137 -1.71 6.66 -21.59
CA SER A 137 -1.11 5.32 -21.58
C SER A 137 -2.06 4.30 -20.95
N GLY A 138 -2.19 3.14 -21.57
CA GLY A 138 -3.08 2.09 -21.09
C GLY A 138 -3.60 1.17 -22.19
N PHE A 139 -4.49 0.26 -21.80
CA PHE A 139 -5.14 -0.70 -22.68
C PHE A 139 -6.58 -0.29 -22.96
N TYR A 140 -6.99 -0.45 -24.21
CA TYR A 140 -8.28 -0.03 -24.74
C TYR A 140 -8.84 -1.13 -25.64
N TYR A 141 -10.13 -1.06 -25.96
CA TYR A 141 -10.71 -1.80 -27.07
C TYR A 141 -11.54 -0.85 -27.92
N THR A 142 -11.42 -0.98 -29.24
CA THR A 142 -12.19 -0.17 -30.17
C THR A 142 -13.55 -0.82 -30.40
N THR A 143 -14.59 0.00 -30.33
CA THR A 143 -15.95 -0.33 -30.73
C THR A 143 -16.38 0.69 -31.77
N GLY A 144 -16.08 0.42 -33.04
CA GLY A 144 -16.29 1.37 -34.14
C GLY A 144 -15.03 1.69 -34.97
N GLU A 145 -15.25 2.15 -36.20
CA GLU A 145 -14.24 2.19 -37.25
C GLU A 145 -13.44 3.50 -37.32
N ALA A 146 -13.77 4.53 -36.52
CA ALA A 146 -13.16 5.85 -36.66
C ALA A 146 -11.66 5.81 -36.29
N ASN A 147 -10.80 6.15 -37.26
CA ASN A 147 -9.34 6.16 -37.15
C ASN A 147 -8.74 4.82 -36.69
N SER A 148 -9.51 3.73 -36.73
CA SER A 148 -9.04 2.37 -36.48
C SER A 148 -8.64 1.72 -37.80
N PRO A 149 -7.43 1.15 -37.91
CA PRO A 149 -6.99 0.47 -39.12
C PRO A 149 -7.69 -0.88 -39.36
N CYS A 150 -8.42 -1.40 -38.37
CA CYS A 150 -9.09 -2.71 -38.44
C CYS A 150 -10.51 -2.73 -37.84
N GLY A 151 -11.10 -1.56 -37.57
CA GLY A 151 -12.38 -1.50 -36.86
C GLY A 151 -12.25 -1.92 -35.40
N ASP A 152 -12.92 -3.01 -35.02
CA ASP A 152 -12.93 -3.52 -33.64
C ASP A 152 -11.63 -4.30 -33.32
N GLY A 153 -11.03 -4.02 -32.17
CA GLY A 153 -9.75 -4.61 -31.77
C GLY A 153 -9.28 -4.16 -30.39
N HIS A 154 -8.15 -4.71 -29.94
CA HIS A 154 -7.47 -4.26 -28.73
C HIS A 154 -6.42 -3.20 -29.08
N LEU A 155 -6.35 -2.14 -28.29
CA LEU A 155 -5.41 -1.05 -28.49
C LEU A 155 -4.53 -0.90 -27.23
N LEU A 156 -3.21 -0.87 -27.42
CA LEU A 156 -2.24 -0.40 -26.44
C LEU A 156 -1.83 1.03 -26.81
N VAL A 157 -1.94 1.95 -25.85
CA VAL A 157 -1.43 3.32 -25.97
C VAL A 157 -0.23 3.48 -25.05
N MET A 158 0.85 4.01 -25.60
CA MET A 158 2.03 4.43 -24.86
C MET A 158 2.23 5.93 -25.11
N SER A 159 1.86 6.75 -24.14
CA SER A 159 2.00 8.20 -24.20
C SER A 159 3.38 8.61 -23.67
N TYR A 160 4.19 9.25 -24.52
CA TYR A 160 5.49 9.79 -24.14
C TYR A 160 5.37 11.23 -23.60
N SER A 161 4.39 12.00 -24.10
CA SER A 161 4.08 13.34 -23.64
C SER A 161 2.62 13.69 -23.92
N SER A 162 2.19 14.91 -23.59
CA SER A 162 0.85 15.41 -23.97
C SER A 162 0.62 15.38 -25.48
N ILE A 163 1.68 15.45 -26.28
CA ILE A 163 1.64 15.56 -27.75
C ILE A 163 1.89 14.20 -28.42
N TRP A 164 2.94 13.48 -28.01
CA TRP A 164 3.46 12.32 -28.73
C TRP A 164 3.05 10.99 -28.09
N LYS A 165 2.49 10.11 -28.91
CA LYS A 165 1.96 8.81 -28.47
C LYS A 165 2.24 7.74 -29.51
N GLN A 166 2.51 6.54 -29.05
CA GLN A 166 2.53 5.34 -29.88
C GLN A 166 1.26 4.53 -29.61
N GLN A 167 0.66 4.01 -30.67
CA GLN A 167 -0.52 3.16 -30.59
C GLN A 167 -0.29 1.87 -31.35
N GLU A 168 -0.66 0.76 -30.71
CA GLU A 168 -0.53 -0.59 -31.26
C GLU A 168 -1.88 -1.30 -31.17
N ILE A 169 -2.41 -1.73 -32.31
CA ILE A 169 -3.77 -2.26 -32.43
C ILE A 169 -3.71 -3.69 -32.92
N TRP A 170 -4.40 -4.59 -32.22
CA TRP A 170 -4.62 -5.98 -32.60
C TRP A 170 -6.08 -6.17 -33.01
N GLU A 171 -6.29 -6.64 -34.22
CA GLU A 171 -7.62 -6.95 -34.73
C GLU A 171 -8.26 -8.13 -33.99
N TYR A 172 -9.58 -8.07 -33.78
CA TYR A 172 -10.33 -9.23 -33.30
C TYR A 172 -10.49 -10.25 -34.44
N ASN A 173 -10.15 -11.52 -34.20
CA ASN A 173 -10.08 -12.60 -35.20
C ASN A 173 -11.35 -12.85 -36.05
N ASN A 174 -12.46 -12.15 -35.81
CA ASN A 174 -13.75 -12.38 -36.47
C ASN A 174 -14.15 -11.34 -37.53
N LYS A 175 -13.32 -10.32 -37.83
CA LYS A 175 -13.68 -9.26 -38.81
C LYS A 175 -12.57 -8.88 -39.82
N GLY A 176 -11.70 -9.82 -40.17
CA GLY A 176 -10.66 -9.60 -41.19
C GLY A 176 -11.21 -8.99 -42.48
N TYR A 177 -10.96 -7.70 -42.72
CA TYR A 177 -10.91 -7.19 -44.08
C TYR A 177 -9.82 -8.00 -44.79
N GLU A 178 -10.22 -8.77 -45.82
CA GLU A 178 -9.38 -9.67 -46.64
C GLU A 178 -9.04 -11.06 -46.07
N GLY A 179 -9.65 -11.49 -44.95
CA GLY A 179 -9.60 -12.91 -44.52
C GLY A 179 -8.29 -13.40 -43.89
N ILE A 180 -7.40 -12.50 -43.44
CA ILE A 180 -6.18 -12.86 -42.70
C ILE A 180 -6.37 -12.52 -41.21
N PRO A 181 -6.51 -13.51 -40.31
CA PRO A 181 -6.69 -13.27 -38.88
C PRO A 181 -5.40 -12.78 -38.18
N GLY A 182 -5.55 -12.01 -37.10
CA GLY A 182 -4.47 -11.67 -36.17
C GLY A 182 -3.53 -10.54 -36.61
N ARG A 183 -4.02 -9.60 -37.43
CA ARG A 183 -3.21 -8.46 -37.89
C ARG A 183 -2.88 -7.51 -36.72
N LYS A 184 -1.63 -7.03 -36.71
CA LYS A 184 -1.17 -5.98 -35.81
C LYS A 184 -0.82 -4.73 -36.59
N PHE A 185 -1.31 -3.60 -36.10
CA PHE A 185 -1.07 -2.28 -36.67
C PHE A 185 -0.33 -1.42 -35.66
N HIS A 186 0.53 -0.54 -36.15
CA HIS A 186 1.29 0.40 -35.34
C HIS A 186 1.17 1.78 -35.96
N ARG A 187 0.94 2.81 -35.14
CA ARG A 187 0.99 4.21 -35.58
C ARG A 187 1.60 5.12 -34.52
N TYR A 188 2.26 6.17 -35.01
CA TYR A 188 2.66 7.33 -34.21
C TYR A 188 1.56 8.39 -34.32
N MET A 189 1.12 8.93 -33.19
CA MET A 189 0.12 9.97 -33.13
C MET A 189 0.73 11.26 -32.58
N ASN A 190 0.42 12.37 -33.26
CA ASN A 190 0.77 13.73 -32.86
C ASN A 190 -0.52 14.55 -32.76
N ASN A 191 -0.83 15.07 -31.56
CA ASN A 191 -2.02 15.90 -31.30
C ASN A 191 -1.71 17.42 -31.34
N GLY A 192 -0.64 17.82 -32.01
CA GLY A 192 -0.27 19.22 -32.23
C GLY A 192 -1.15 19.93 -33.26
#